data_AF-A0A820VKE2-F1
#
_entry.id   AF-A0A820VKE2-F1
#
_cell.length_a   1.000
_cell.length_b   1.000
_cell.length_c   1.000
_cell.angle_alpha   90.00
_cell.angle_beta   90.00
_cell.angle_gamma   90.00
#
_symmetry.space_group_name_H-M   'P 1'
#
loop_
_entity.id
_entity.type
_entity.pdbx_description
1 polymer ?
#
loop_
_entity_poly.entity_id
_entity_poly.type
_entity_poly.pdbx_seq_one_letter_code
_entity_poly.pdbx_strand_id
1 'polypeptide(L)'
;MLADLHAVTIPREPDALSIIYRQSDYYHHIQLSWLLSTLTTVQKVGHIPTYKSKVKDESSVPLGFFLYPVLQTADILVFKTTHLPIGENQIPHLRLCTYMIEKFYHYFKQNIFLVPQMMATETTRIRSLRHREQKMSKSDVEERSRIDIMDDEKIIQERIMKALTDFNA
;
A
#
# COMPACT_ATOMS: atom_id res chain seq x y z
N MET A 1 13.09 2.46 -8.93
CA MET A 1 11.66 2.13 -8.66
C MET A 1 10.98 1.41 -9.82
N LEU A 2 10.78 2.01 -11.00
CA LEU A 2 10.22 1.28 -12.15
C LEU A 2 11.17 0.19 -12.68
N ALA A 3 12.49 0.45 -12.70
CA ALA A 3 13.50 -0.55 -13.02
C ALA A 3 13.51 -1.70 -12.01
N ASP A 4 13.43 -1.40 -10.71
CA ASP A 4 13.38 -2.39 -9.62
C ASP A 4 12.11 -3.24 -9.71
N LEU A 5 10.97 -2.62 -10.04
CA LEU A 5 9.73 -3.34 -10.27
C LEU A 5 9.88 -4.25 -11.50
N HIS A 6 10.43 -3.78 -12.62
CA HIS A 6 10.67 -4.64 -13.77
C HIS A 6 11.59 -5.82 -13.42
N ALA A 7 12.64 -5.62 -12.62
CA ALA A 7 13.54 -6.69 -12.19
C ALA A 7 12.86 -7.76 -11.31
N VAL A 8 11.83 -7.39 -10.54
CA VAL A 8 11.12 -8.27 -9.59
C VAL A 8 9.79 -8.82 -10.15
N THR A 9 9.20 -8.15 -11.14
CA THR A 9 7.82 -8.36 -11.62
C THR A 9 7.75 -9.00 -13.00
N ILE A 10 8.89 -9.35 -13.64
CA ILE A 10 8.85 -10.19 -14.85
C ILE A 10 8.15 -11.51 -14.45
N PRO A 11 6.98 -11.82 -15.04
CA PRO A 11 6.29 -13.06 -14.74
C PRO A 11 7.23 -14.23 -15.00
N ARG A 12 7.36 -15.13 -14.02
CA ARG A 12 8.06 -16.40 -14.23
C ARG A 12 7.27 -17.36 -15.13
N GLU A 13 6.01 -17.02 -15.46
CA GLU A 13 5.18 -17.78 -16.38
C GLU A 13 4.98 -17.06 -17.71
N PRO A 14 5.19 -17.74 -18.85
CA PRO A 14 5.23 -17.14 -20.18
C PRO A 14 3.88 -16.59 -20.68
N ASP A 15 2.75 -17.00 -20.09
CA ASP A 15 1.39 -16.62 -20.53
C ASP A 15 0.69 -15.58 -19.63
N ALA A 16 1.32 -15.15 -18.53
CA ALA A 16 0.72 -14.21 -17.59
C ALA A 16 0.84 -12.76 -18.09
N LEU A 17 -0.27 -12.18 -18.55
CA LEU A 17 -0.32 -10.78 -18.96
C LEU A 17 -0.25 -9.85 -17.73
N SER A 18 0.84 -9.11 -17.60
CA SER A 18 1.02 -8.08 -16.56
C SER A 18 1.13 -6.70 -17.20
N ILE A 19 0.32 -5.74 -16.74
CA ILE A 19 0.37 -4.34 -17.20
C ILE A 19 1.06 -3.51 -16.12
N ILE A 20 2.27 -3.06 -16.42
CA ILE A 20 3.00 -2.12 -15.58
C ILE A 20 2.86 -0.74 -16.19
N TYR A 21 2.38 0.22 -15.40
CA TYR A 21 2.23 1.60 -15.83
C TYR A 21 2.46 2.56 -14.67
N ARG A 22 2.66 3.83 -15.00
CA ARG A 22 2.79 4.91 -14.02
C ARG A 22 1.42 5.53 -13.79
N GLN A 23 0.96 5.53 -12.54
CA GLN A 23 -0.38 6.03 -12.14
C GLN A 23 -0.71 7.42 -12.71
N SER A 24 0.26 8.34 -12.72
CA SER A 24 0.08 9.71 -13.21
C SER A 24 -0.24 9.81 -14.71
N ASP A 25 0.02 8.77 -15.48
CA ASP A 25 -0.22 8.77 -16.94
C ASP A 25 -1.70 8.55 -17.27
N TYR A 26 -2.52 8.15 -16.30
CA TYR A 26 -3.93 7.82 -16.47
C TYR A 26 -4.79 8.73 -15.59
N TYR A 27 -5.35 9.77 -16.21
CA TYR A 27 -6.18 10.76 -15.50
C TYR A 27 -7.46 10.17 -14.87
N HIS A 28 -7.90 8.99 -15.33
CA HIS A 28 -9.08 8.28 -14.81
C HIS A 28 -9.00 8.03 -13.29
N HIS A 29 -7.79 7.81 -12.75
CA HIS A 29 -7.56 7.66 -11.32
C HIS A 29 -8.03 8.88 -10.52
N ILE A 30 -7.62 10.07 -10.94
CA ILE A 30 -7.97 11.32 -10.29
C ILE A 30 -9.45 11.66 -10.49
N GLN A 31 -9.98 11.44 -11.69
CA GLN A 31 -11.39 11.70 -11.98
C GLN A 31 -12.31 10.84 -11.10
N LEU A 32 -12.03 9.53 -11.01
CA LEU A 32 -12.80 8.64 -10.14
C LEU A 32 -12.57 8.96 -8.67
N SER A 33 -11.32 9.25 -8.26
CA SER A 33 -11.01 9.65 -6.88
C SER A 33 -11.81 10.88 -6.45
N TRP A 34 -11.91 11.90 -7.32
CA TRP A 34 -12.72 13.08 -7.06
C TRP A 34 -14.19 12.72 -6.87
N LEU A 35 -14.77 11.92 -7.77
CA LEU A 35 -16.16 11.46 -7.64
C LEU A 35 -16.39 10.70 -6.32
N LEU A 36 -15.53 9.74 -5.99
CA LEU A 36 -15.63 8.98 -4.75
C LEU A 36 -15.50 9.85 -3.50
N SER A 37 -14.67 10.90 -3.57
CA SER A 37 -14.51 11.86 -2.48
C SER A 37 -15.80 12.61 -2.17
N THR A 38 -16.62 12.94 -3.19
CA THR A 38 -17.93 13.59 -2.98
C THR A 38 -18.96 12.69 -2.31
N LEU A 39 -18.75 11.37 -2.31
CA LEU A 39 -19.62 10.38 -1.68
C LEU A 39 -19.13 9.91 -0.31
N THR A 40 -17.91 10.30 0.08
CA THR A 40 -17.23 9.80 1.27
C THR A 40 -17.09 10.90 2.31
N THR A 41 -17.46 10.60 3.55
CA THR A 41 -17.35 11.58 4.64
C THR A 41 -15.94 11.62 5.21
N VAL A 42 -15.55 12.80 5.71
CA VAL A 42 -14.29 13.02 6.45
C VAL A 42 -14.13 12.01 7.59
N GLN A 43 -15.19 11.76 8.36
CA GLN A 43 -15.15 10.80 9.47
C GLN A 43 -14.71 9.40 9.01
N LYS A 44 -15.23 8.93 7.86
CA LYS A 44 -14.91 7.59 7.34
C LYS A 44 -13.43 7.46 7.00
N VAL A 45 -12.86 8.48 6.37
CA VAL A 45 -11.43 8.53 6.02
C VAL A 45 -10.57 8.67 7.29
N GLY A 46 -10.98 9.50 8.24
CA GLY A 46 -10.28 9.70 9.52
C GLY A 46 -10.21 8.46 10.43
N HIS A 47 -11.04 7.45 10.19
CA HIS A 47 -10.97 6.17 10.90
C HIS A 47 -9.87 5.23 10.40
N ILE A 48 -9.17 5.55 9.31
CA ILE A 48 -8.05 4.74 8.81
C ILE A 48 -6.86 4.80 9.80
N PRO A 49 -6.41 3.66 10.36
CA PRO A 49 -5.38 3.63 11.40
C PRO A 49 -4.04 4.24 10.96
N THR A 50 -3.70 4.16 9.68
CA THR A 50 -2.47 4.74 9.13
C THR A 50 -2.46 6.26 9.26
N TYR A 51 -3.62 6.91 9.11
CA TYR A 51 -3.73 8.35 9.33
C TYR A 51 -3.53 8.64 10.83
N LYS A 52 -4.35 8.02 11.69
CA LYS A 52 -4.29 8.24 13.15
C LYS A 52 -2.92 7.99 13.78
N SER A 53 -2.17 7.01 13.30
CA SER A 53 -0.85 6.67 13.87
C SER A 53 0.28 7.56 13.38
N LYS A 54 0.14 8.17 12.19
CA LYS A 54 1.19 9.03 11.59
C LYS A 54 0.95 10.51 11.81
N VAL A 55 -0.29 10.93 12.08
CA VAL A 55 -0.64 12.32 12.36
C VAL A 55 -0.53 12.59 13.85
N LYS A 56 0.54 13.28 14.26
CA LYS A 56 0.69 13.80 15.64
C LYS A 56 0.10 15.21 15.79
N ASP A 57 0.13 15.97 14.71
CA ASP A 57 -0.41 17.32 14.59
C ASP A 57 -1.12 17.45 13.24
N GLU A 58 -2.45 17.56 13.27
CA GLU A 58 -3.29 17.63 12.07
C GLU A 58 -2.96 18.85 11.19
N SER A 59 -2.48 19.95 11.79
CA SER A 59 -2.17 21.18 11.05
C SER A 59 -0.97 21.05 10.11
N SER A 60 -0.11 20.08 10.36
CA SER A 60 1.11 19.81 9.58
C SER A 60 0.89 18.83 8.43
N VAL A 61 -0.30 18.21 8.33
CA VAL A 61 -0.52 17.08 7.43
C VAL A 61 -1.13 17.54 6.11
N PRO A 62 -0.46 17.25 4.97
CA PRO A 62 -1.02 17.58 3.67
C PRO A 62 -2.37 16.90 3.44
N LEU A 63 -3.32 17.64 2.87
CA LEU A 63 -4.66 17.11 2.53
C LEU A 63 -4.58 15.85 1.65
N GLY A 64 -3.60 15.77 0.75
CA GLY A 64 -3.38 14.58 -0.07
C GLY A 64 -3.09 13.32 0.75
N PHE A 65 -2.41 13.44 1.89
CA PHE A 65 -2.21 12.32 2.82
C PHE A 65 -3.48 11.94 3.57
N PHE A 66 -4.42 12.86 3.76
CA PHE A 66 -5.74 12.48 4.26
C PHE A 66 -6.54 11.75 3.17
N LEU A 67 -6.51 12.24 1.93
CA LEU A 67 -7.32 11.73 0.82
C LEU A 67 -6.74 10.50 0.09
N TYR A 68 -5.49 10.11 0.31
CA TYR A 68 -4.90 8.97 -0.40
C TYR A 68 -5.72 7.67 -0.33
N PRO A 69 -6.46 7.32 0.75
CA PRO A 69 -7.27 6.10 0.76
C PRO A 69 -8.42 6.15 -0.25
N VAL A 70 -8.91 7.35 -0.58
CA VAL A 70 -9.91 7.56 -1.63
C VAL A 70 -9.28 7.35 -3.01
N LEU A 71 -8.09 7.89 -3.23
CA LEU A 71 -7.32 7.66 -4.47
C LEU A 71 -6.97 6.18 -4.64
N GLN A 72 -6.52 5.52 -3.58
CA GLN A 72 -6.24 4.08 -3.58
C GLN A 72 -7.48 3.25 -3.95
N THR A 73 -8.67 3.67 -3.51
CA THR A 73 -9.92 3.03 -3.93
C THR A 73 -10.16 3.25 -5.43
N ALA A 74 -9.94 4.45 -5.95
CA ALA A 74 -10.05 4.71 -7.39
C ALA A 74 -9.07 3.85 -8.20
N ASP A 75 -7.83 3.68 -7.73
CA ASP A 75 -6.82 2.84 -8.37
C ASP A 75 -7.29 1.39 -8.56
N ILE A 76 -8.02 0.86 -7.58
CA ILE A 76 -8.60 -0.48 -7.61
C ILE A 76 -9.78 -0.53 -8.59
N LEU A 77 -10.67 0.45 -8.52
CA LEU A 77 -11.96 0.44 -9.21
C LEU A 77 -11.88 0.75 -10.70
N VAL A 78 -10.91 1.58 -11.14
CA VAL A 78 -10.71 1.89 -12.57
C VAL A 78 -10.51 0.61 -13.40
N PHE A 79 -9.85 -0.41 -12.83
CA PHE A 79 -9.58 -1.69 -13.51
C PHE A 79 -10.60 -2.78 -13.19
N LYS A 80 -11.68 -2.48 -12.43
CA LYS A 80 -12.64 -3.48 -11.94
C LYS A 80 -11.95 -4.67 -11.27
N THR A 81 -10.95 -4.36 -10.45
CA THR A 81 -10.07 -5.36 -9.83
C THR A 81 -10.90 -6.38 -9.04
N THR A 82 -10.63 -7.67 -9.27
CA THR A 82 -11.32 -8.78 -8.59
C THR A 82 -10.54 -9.27 -7.38
N HIS A 83 -9.22 -9.17 -7.40
CA HIS A 83 -8.33 -9.70 -6.36
C HIS A 83 -7.21 -8.70 -6.05
N LEU A 84 -6.85 -8.58 -4.77
CA LEU A 84 -5.82 -7.66 -4.29
C LEU A 84 -4.78 -8.41 -3.46
N PRO A 85 -3.51 -8.49 -3.92
CA PRO A 85 -2.41 -9.06 -3.14
C PRO A 85 -1.94 -8.04 -2.09
N ILE A 86 -2.64 -7.98 -0.96
CA ILE A 86 -2.37 -7.04 0.11
C ILE A 86 -2.13 -7.78 1.44
N GLY A 87 -1.36 -7.17 2.34
CA GLY A 87 -1.19 -7.66 3.71
C GLY A 87 -2.31 -7.19 4.64
N GLU A 88 -2.44 -7.82 5.81
CA GLU A 88 -3.49 -7.53 6.80
C GLU A 88 -3.56 -6.05 7.21
N ASN A 89 -2.41 -5.36 7.20
CA ASN A 89 -2.31 -3.93 7.51
C ASN A 89 -3.17 -3.02 6.60
N GLN A 90 -3.59 -3.52 5.43
CA GLN A 90 -4.39 -2.80 4.44
C GLN A 90 -5.88 -3.17 4.49
N ILE A 91 -6.30 -4.06 5.40
CA ILE A 91 -7.71 -4.41 5.60
C ILE A 91 -8.61 -3.17 5.82
N PRO A 92 -8.20 -2.15 6.61
CA PRO A 92 -9.01 -0.94 6.76
C PRO A 92 -9.28 -0.21 5.43
N HIS A 93 -8.31 -0.18 4.52
CA HIS A 93 -8.46 0.43 3.19
C HIS A 93 -9.39 -0.38 2.31
N LEU A 94 -9.32 -1.71 2.35
CA LEU A 94 -10.26 -2.58 1.65
C LEU A 94 -11.70 -2.37 2.14
N ARG A 95 -11.91 -2.24 3.46
CA ARG A 95 -13.22 -1.92 4.03
C ARG A 95 -13.74 -0.55 3.57
N LEU A 96 -12.85 0.44 3.43
CA LEU A 96 -13.20 1.75 2.87
C LEU A 96 -13.62 1.62 1.39
N CYS A 97 -12.89 0.85 0.61
CA CYS A 97 -13.22 0.55 -0.78
C CYS A 97 -14.61 -0.07 -0.90
N THR A 98 -14.92 -1.11 -0.11
CA THR A 98 -16.26 -1.74 -0.07
C THR A 98 -17.35 -0.72 0.25
N TYR A 99 -17.13 0.11 1.27
CA TYR A 99 -18.08 1.17 1.62
C TYR A 99 -18.33 2.16 0.48
N MET A 100 -17.28 2.57 -0.25
CA MET A 100 -17.41 3.49 -1.38
C MET A 100 -18.18 2.86 -2.55
N ILE A 101 -17.99 1.57 -2.82
CA ILE A 101 -18.75 0.83 -3.83
C ILE A 101 -20.25 0.82 -3.46
N GLU A 102 -20.59 0.51 -2.21
CA GLU A 102 -21.97 0.51 -1.73
C GLU A 102 -22.60 1.91 -1.84
N LYS A 103 -21.86 2.96 -1.46
CA LYS A 103 -22.31 4.36 -1.59
C LYS A 103 -22.55 4.75 -3.04
N PHE A 104 -21.62 4.39 -3.93
CA PHE A 104 -21.76 4.63 -5.36
C PHE A 104 -23.03 3.96 -5.90
N TYR A 105 -23.23 2.68 -5.59
CA TYR A 105 -24.42 1.94 -5.99
C TYR A 105 -25.70 2.61 -5.47
N HIS A 106 -25.74 2.99 -4.19
CA HIS A 106 -26.92 3.61 -3.62
C HIS A 106 -27.24 4.98 -4.22
N TYR A 107 -26.23 5.78 -4.53
CA TYR A 107 -26.40 7.12 -5.09
C TYR A 107 -26.79 7.08 -6.57
N PHE A 108 -26.05 6.33 -7.39
CA PHE A 108 -26.24 6.30 -8.84
C PHE A 108 -27.19 5.20 -9.33
N LYS A 109 -27.55 4.24 -8.48
CA LYS A 109 -28.34 3.04 -8.85
C LYS A 109 -27.68 2.20 -9.94
N GLN A 110 -26.34 2.21 -9.99
CA GLN A 110 -25.53 1.50 -10.98
C GLN A 110 -24.62 0.48 -10.29
N ASN A 111 -24.64 -0.76 -10.76
CA ASN A 111 -23.78 -1.83 -10.25
C ASN A 111 -22.63 -2.13 -11.22
N ILE A 112 -21.62 -1.25 -11.21
CA ILE A 112 -20.49 -1.31 -12.16
C ILE A 112 -19.18 -1.81 -11.54
N PHE A 113 -19.08 -1.79 -10.21
CA PHE A 113 -17.86 -2.11 -9.48
C PHE A 113 -18.01 -3.42 -8.72
N LEU A 114 -16.92 -4.19 -8.67
CA LEU A 114 -16.82 -5.42 -7.89
C LEU A 114 -16.12 -5.12 -6.57
N VAL A 115 -16.54 -5.79 -5.50
CA VAL A 115 -15.79 -5.77 -4.24
C VAL A 115 -14.60 -6.73 -4.39
N PRO A 116 -13.35 -6.23 -4.38
CA PRO A 116 -12.20 -7.09 -4.59
C PRO A 116 -11.96 -8.01 -3.39
N GLN A 117 -11.51 -9.23 -3.67
CA GLN A 117 -11.12 -10.20 -2.66
C GLN A 117 -9.66 -10.00 -2.26
N MET A 118 -9.37 -10.04 -0.97
CA MET A 118 -7.99 -10.02 -0.49
C MET A 118 -7.33 -11.35 -0.80
N MET A 119 -6.20 -11.31 -1.51
CA MET A 119 -5.27 -12.43 -1.61
C MET A 119 -4.19 -12.23 -0.56
N ALA A 120 -4.18 -13.11 0.44
CA ALA A 120 -3.09 -13.13 1.40
C ALA A 120 -1.80 -13.44 0.66
N THR A 121 -0.79 -12.58 0.84
CA THR A 121 0.56 -12.91 0.42
C THR A 121 1.22 -13.66 1.57
N GLU A 122 1.79 -14.84 1.29
CA GLU A 122 2.64 -15.58 2.23
C GLU A 122 3.95 -14.79 2.44
N THR A 123 3.86 -13.69 3.18
CA THR A 123 5.01 -12.85 3.47
C THR A 123 5.35 -13.00 4.95
N THR A 124 6.48 -13.65 5.21
CA THR A 124 7.07 -13.68 6.54
C THR A 124 7.31 -12.24 7.01
N ARG A 125 6.86 -11.90 8.23
CA ARG A 125 7.09 -10.57 8.80
C ARG A 125 8.60 -10.35 9.01
N ILE A 126 9.23 -9.63 8.10
CA ILE A 126 10.65 -9.24 8.20
C ILE A 126 10.78 -8.11 9.24
N ARG A 127 11.61 -8.35 10.26
CA ARG A 127 11.88 -7.42 11.36
C ARG A 127 13.05 -6.50 11.02
N SER A 128 13.10 -5.35 11.68
CA SER A 128 14.26 -4.47 11.63
C SER A 128 15.51 -5.19 12.15
N LEU A 129 16.65 -4.98 11.50
CA LEU A 129 17.95 -5.55 11.91
C LEU A 129 18.46 -4.96 13.23
N ARG A 130 17.88 -3.83 13.68
CA ARG A 130 18.31 -3.09 14.86
C ARG A 130 17.28 -3.13 15.98
N HIS A 131 15.99 -3.20 15.63
CA HIS A 131 14.87 -3.14 16.58
C HIS A 131 13.95 -4.34 16.39
N ARG A 132 14.14 -5.41 17.18
CA ARG A 132 13.44 -6.71 17.02
C ARG A 132 11.90 -6.62 17.08
N GLU A 133 11.36 -5.64 17.80
CA GLU A 133 9.91 -5.43 17.90
C GLU A 133 9.31 -4.72 16.68
N GLN A 134 10.15 -4.03 15.91
CA GLN A 134 9.73 -3.20 14.80
C GLN A 134 9.76 -3.98 13.48
N LYS A 135 8.76 -3.76 12.63
CA LYS A 135 8.79 -4.24 11.25
C LYS A 135 9.84 -3.45 10.46
N MET A 136 10.59 -4.11 9.57
CA MET A 136 11.49 -3.41 8.67
C MET A 136 10.70 -2.39 7.83
N SER A 137 11.17 -1.14 7.79
CA SER A 137 10.48 -0.04 7.14
C SER A 137 11.40 0.70 6.19
N LYS A 138 10.90 0.98 4.97
CA LYS A 138 11.60 1.81 3.98
C LYS A 138 11.85 3.24 4.48
N SER A 139 10.98 3.75 5.37
CA SER A 139 11.05 5.12 5.88
C SER A 139 11.72 5.22 7.25
N ASP A 140 12.40 4.16 7.71
CA ASP A 140 13.16 4.23 8.94
C ASP A 140 14.37 5.16 8.76
N VAL A 141 14.65 5.98 9.78
CA VAL A 141 15.77 6.93 9.77
C VAL A 141 17.09 6.19 9.86
N GLU A 142 17.12 5.04 10.56
CA GLU A 142 18.33 4.23 10.70
C GLU A 142 18.48 3.31 9.48
N GLU A 143 19.34 3.66 8.52
CA GLU A 143 19.54 2.86 7.30
C GLU A 143 20.01 1.42 7.58
N ARG A 144 20.80 1.24 8.65
CA ARG A 144 21.27 -0.08 9.11
C ARG A 144 20.14 -0.98 9.63
N SER A 145 18.93 -0.45 9.79
CA SER A 145 17.76 -1.20 10.25
C SER A 145 17.12 -2.03 9.12
N ARG A 146 17.49 -1.78 7.86
CA ARG A 146 16.91 -2.40 6.66
C ARG A 146 17.97 -2.88 5.67
N ILE A 147 17.54 -3.71 4.73
CA ILE A 147 18.31 -4.07 3.53
C ILE A 147 17.48 -3.62 2.33
N ASP A 148 18.06 -2.78 1.49
CA ASP A 148 17.45 -2.29 0.25
C ASP A 148 17.85 -3.21 -0.91
N ILE A 149 16.96 -3.36 -1.90
CA ILE A 149 17.15 -4.30 -3.03
C ILE A 149 18.41 -3.99 -3.85
N MET A 150 18.84 -2.73 -3.85
CA MET A 150 20.00 -2.24 -4.60
C MET A 150 21.25 -2.06 -3.73
N ASP A 151 21.24 -2.55 -2.48
CA ASP A 151 22.46 -2.52 -1.65
C ASP A 151 23.54 -3.42 -2.26
N ASP A 152 24.78 -2.93 -2.28
CA ASP A 152 25.93 -3.72 -2.70
C ASP A 152 26.16 -4.90 -1.74
N GLU A 153 26.73 -6.00 -2.25
CA GLU A 153 26.98 -7.23 -1.49
C GLU A 153 27.72 -6.96 -0.17
N LYS A 154 28.72 -6.07 -0.18
CA LYS A 154 29.48 -5.68 1.02
C LYS A 154 28.60 -5.02 2.08
N ILE A 155 27.66 -4.15 1.66
CA ILE A 155 26.72 -3.47 2.56
C ILE A 155 25.75 -4.47 3.15
N ILE A 156 25.21 -5.38 2.32
CA ILE A 156 24.31 -6.45 2.77
C ILE A 156 25.01 -7.31 3.82
N GLN A 157 26.22 -7.81 3.54
CA GLN A 157 27.00 -8.62 4.48
C GLN A 157 27.27 -7.86 5.78
N GLU A 158 27.70 -6.61 5.71
CA GLU A 158 27.97 -5.79 6.90
C GLU A 158 26.72 -5.61 7.77
N ARG A 159 25.57 -5.30 7.16
CA ARG A 159 24.31 -5.10 7.89
C ARG A 159 23.81 -6.39 8.53
N ILE A 160 23.93 -7.54 7.84
CA ILE A 160 23.57 -8.85 8.39
C ILE A 160 24.48 -9.20 9.57
N MET A 161 25.80 -9.05 9.43
CA MET A 161 26.76 -9.36 10.51
C MET A 161 26.57 -8.49 11.76
N LYS A 162 26.06 -7.26 11.60
CA LYS A 162 25.80 -6.32 12.70
C LYS A 162 24.34 -6.32 13.17
N ALA A 163 23.52 -7.27 12.69
CA ALA A 163 22.15 -7.40 13.13
C ALA A 163 22.10 -7.73 14.63
N LEU A 164 21.11 -7.18 15.34
CA LEU A 164 20.93 -7.42 16.76
C LEU A 164 20.56 -8.89 17.01
N THR A 165 21.40 -9.60 17.75
CA THR A 165 21.14 -10.96 18.25
C THR A 165 21.14 -10.98 19.77
N ASP A 166 20.61 -12.03 20.36
CA ASP A 166 20.79 -12.36 21.76
C ASP A 166 22.15 -13.04 22.01
N PHE A 167 22.57 -13.09 23.27
CA PHE A 167 23.79 -13.79 23.71
C PHE A 167 23.55 -15.28 23.98
N ASN A 168 22.29 -15.73 23.88
CA ASN A 168 21.90 -17.10 24.15
C ASN A 168 21.64 -17.79 22.80
N ALA A 169 22.54 -18.70 22.43
CA ALA A 169 22.39 -19.61 21.31
C ALA A 169 21.44 -20.76 21.64
#